data_AF-A0A3R7S0C9-F1
#
_entry.id   AF-A0A3R7S0C9-F1
#
_cell.length_a   1.000
_cell.length_b   1.000
_cell.length_c   1.000
_cell.angle_alpha   90.00
_cell.angle_beta   90.00
_cell.angle_gamma   90.00
#
_symmetry.space_group_name_H-M   'P 1'
#
loop_
_entity.id
_entity.type
_entity.pdbx_description
1 polymer ?
#
loop_
_entity_poly.entity_id
_entity_poly.type
_entity_poly.pdbx_seq_one_letter_code
_entity_poly.pdbx_strand_id
1 'polypeptide(L)' 'MREKLLNAFKSHAKGHIDKHVANVEVYLANPVGIGEHSDILEAIEIEMKVVAEYHDLLEMVEKYFDQEQMLDLDEFSPN' A
#
# COMPACT_ATOMS: atom_id res chain seq x y z
N MET A 1 21.84 -2.39 -9.47
CA MET A 1 20.81 -3.47 -9.48
C MET A 1 19.90 -3.40 -8.26
N ARG A 2 20.43 -3.28 -7.03
CA ARG A 2 19.65 -3.13 -5.78
C ARG A 2 18.54 -2.09 -5.87
N GLU A 3 18.88 -0.83 -6.16
CA GLU A 3 17.92 0.28 -6.25
C GLU A 3 16.82 0.01 -7.28
N LYS A 4 17.17 -0.55 -8.45
CA LYS A 4 16.18 -0.88 -9.49
C LYS A 4 15.19 -1.94 -9.01
N LEU A 5 15.62 -2.93 -8.21
CA LEU A 5 14.71 -3.92 -7.62
C LEU A 5 13.82 -3.30 -6.53
N LEU A 6 14.39 -2.47 -5.66
CA LEU A 6 13.62 -1.77 -4.62
C LEU A 6 12.57 -0.83 -5.25
N ASN A 7 12.96 -0.05 -6.25
CA ASN A 7 12.05 0.85 -6.97
C ASN A 7 10.96 0.06 -7.72
N ALA A 8 11.31 -1.06 -8.34
CA ALA A 8 10.32 -1.94 -8.99
C ALA A 8 9.33 -2.52 -7.97
N PHE A 9 9.81 -2.96 -6.80
CA PHE A 9 8.95 -3.46 -5.73
C PHE A 9 8.00 -2.38 -5.21
N LYS A 10 8.51 -1.18 -4.87
CA LYS A 10 7.69 -0.05 -4.41
C LYS A 10 6.65 0.35 -5.44
N SER A 11 7.03 0.44 -6.71
CA SER A 11 6.10 0.75 -7.80
C SER A 11 5.03 -0.32 -7.96
N HIS A 12 5.36 -1.59 -7.76
CA HIS A 12 4.40 -2.69 -7.82
C HIS A 12 3.41 -2.64 -6.65
N ALA A 13 3.91 -2.47 -5.42
CA ALA A 13 3.07 -2.34 -4.23
C ALA A 13 2.14 -1.13 -4.33
N LYS A 14 2.67 0.03 -4.74
CA LYS A 14 1.86 1.24 -4.97
C LYS A 14 0.81 1.02 -6.06
N GLY A 15 1.16 0.36 -7.16
CA GLY A 15 0.21 0.05 -8.23
C GLY A 15 -0.95 -0.83 -7.75
N HIS A 16 -0.68 -1.78 -6.85
CA HIS A 16 -1.73 -2.56 -6.20
C HIS A 16 -2.61 -1.69 -5.30
N ILE A 17 -2.02 -0.87 -4.43
CA ILE A 17 -2.77 0.06 -3.57
C ILE A 17 -3.68 0.95 -4.43
N ASP A 18 -3.14 1.63 -5.44
CA ASP A 18 -3.87 2.54 -6.30
C ASP A 18 -5.04 1.84 -7.02
N LYS A 19 -4.82 0.61 -7.52
CA LYS A 19 -5.85 -0.22 -8.16
C LYS A 19 -6.99 -0.53 -7.19
N HIS A 20 -6.66 -1.06 -6.01
CA HIS A 20 -7.65 -1.52 -5.04
C HIS A 20 -8.43 -0.34 -4.42
N VAL A 21 -7.77 0.80 -4.20
CA VAL A 21 -8.44 2.07 -3.85
C VAL A 21 -9.41 2.53 -4.95
N ALA A 22 -9.00 2.48 -6.22
CA ALA A 22 -9.88 2.86 -7.33
C ALA A 22 -11.12 1.94 -7.42
N ASN A 23 -10.98 0.65 -7.13
CA ASN A 23 -12.12 -0.27 -7.04
C ASN A 23 -13.10 0.15 -5.93
N VAL A 24 -12.59 0.49 -4.73
CA VAL A 24 -13.41 0.99 -3.62
C VAL A 24 -14.17 2.26 -4.03
N GLU A 25 -13.51 3.22 -4.64
CA GLU A 25 -14.16 4.46 -5.12
C GLU A 25 -15.27 4.17 -6.14
N VAL A 26 -15.07 3.18 -7.02
CA VAL A 26 -16.09 2.76 -7.98
C VAL A 26 -17.30 2.14 -7.26
N TYR A 27 -17.09 1.29 -6.25
CA TYR A 27 -18.17 0.75 -5.42
C TYR A 27 -18.92 1.83 -4.63
N LEU A 28 -18.21 2.84 -4.11
CA LEU A 28 -18.80 3.96 -3.37
C LEU A 28 -19.61 4.91 -4.27
N ALA A 29 -19.12 5.18 -5.48
CA ALA A 29 -19.74 6.11 -6.42
C ALA A 29 -20.91 5.48 -7.21
N ASN A 30 -20.79 4.20 -7.58
CA ASN A 30 -21.78 3.51 -8.41
C ASN A 30 -22.07 2.09 -7.87
N PRO A 31 -22.77 1.98 -6.72
CA PRO A 31 -23.09 0.70 -6.09
C PRO A 31 -24.02 -0.19 -6.93
N VAL A 32 -24.70 0.38 -7.94
CA VAL A 32 -25.69 -0.34 -8.77
C VAL A 32 -25.04 -0.76 -10.09
N GLY A 33 -24.93 -2.08 -10.32
CA GLY A 33 -24.61 -2.63 -11.65
C GLY A 33 -23.22 -3.26 -11.80
N ILE A 34 -22.42 -3.35 -10.74
CA ILE A 34 -21.19 -4.17 -10.73
C ILE A 34 -21.61 -5.59 -10.32
N GLY A 35 -21.59 -6.51 -11.28
CA GLY A 35 -22.22 -7.82 -11.19
C GLY A 35 -21.84 -8.65 -9.96
N GLU A 36 -22.81 -9.47 -9.53
CA GLU A 36 -22.75 -10.61 -8.60
C GLU A 36 -22.34 -10.37 -7.13
N HIS A 37 -21.77 -9.22 -6.77
CA HIS A 37 -21.60 -8.86 -5.35
C HIS A 37 -22.89 -8.21 -4.82
N SER A 38 -23.81 -9.06 -4.34
CA SER A 38 -25.02 -8.60 -3.64
C SER A 38 -24.67 -7.79 -2.38
N ASP A 39 -23.47 -8.02 -1.84
CA ASP A 39 -22.91 -7.30 -0.68
C ASP A 39 -21.73 -6.42 -1.10
N ILE A 40 -22.01 -5.12 -1.26
CA ILE A 40 -21.02 -4.10 -1.61
C ILE A 40 -20.02 -3.89 -0.47
N LEU A 41 -20.44 -4.09 0.79
CA LEU A 41 -19.56 -3.89 1.93
C LEU A 41 -18.53 -5.02 2.02
N GLU A 42 -18.93 -6.26 1.77
CA GLU A 42 -18.01 -7.39 1.66
C GLU A 42 -16.98 -7.15 0.54
N ALA A 43 -17.42 -6.65 -0.63
CA ALA A 43 -16.52 -6.31 -1.72
C ALA A 43 -15.51 -5.22 -1.32
N ILE A 44 -15.96 -4.14 -0.67
CA ILE A 44 -15.07 -3.10 -0.14
C ILE A 44 -14.09 -3.67 0.89
N GLU A 45 -14.54 -4.57 1.77
CA GLU A 45 -13.69 -5.20 2.78
C GLU A 45 -12.57 -6.03 2.13
N ILE A 46 -12.88 -6.79 1.08
CA ILE A 46 -11.90 -7.57 0.32
C ILE A 46 -10.86 -6.65 -0.31
N GLU A 47 -11.29 -5.58 -0.97
CA GLU A 47 -10.38 -4.61 -1.59
C GLU A 47 -9.47 -3.94 -0.54
N MET A 48 -10.04 -3.52 0.60
CA MET A 48 -9.29 -2.87 1.68
C MET A 48 -8.31 -3.80 2.39
N LYS A 49 -8.58 -5.10 2.48
CA LYS A 49 -7.61 -6.09 2.99
C LYS A 49 -6.35 -6.13 2.13
N VAL A 50 -6.49 -6.04 0.81
CA VAL A 50 -5.35 -6.01 -0.11
C VAL A 50 -4.61 -4.68 -0.02
N VAL A 51 -5.31 -3.56 0.14
CA VAL A 51 -4.68 -2.26 0.42
C VAL A 51 -3.82 -2.33 1.68
N ALA A 52 -4.35 -2.88 2.77
CA ALA A 52 -3.62 -3.03 4.03
C ALA A 52 -2.35 -3.89 3.85
N GLU A 53 -2.47 -5.05 3.19
CA GLU A 53 -1.33 -5.94 2.92
C GLU A 53 -0.20 -5.24 2.16
N TYR A 54 -0.53 -4.55 1.05
CA TYR A 54 0.49 -3.88 0.25
C TYR A 54 1.03 -2.61 0.90
N HIS A 55 0.22 -1.93 1.72
CA HIS A 55 0.67 -0.79 2.51
C HIS A 55 1.71 -1.22 3.53
N ASP A 56 1.47 -2.30 4.29
CA ASP A 56 2.43 -2.85 5.24
C ASP A 56 3.74 -3.23 4.55
N LEU A 57 3.67 -3.88 3.37
CA LEU A 57 4.86 -4.22 2.59
C LEU A 57 5.64 -2.98 2.13
N LEU A 58 4.93 -1.94 1.68
CA LEU A 58 5.55 -0.69 1.26
C LEU A 58 6.26 0.00 2.43
N GLU A 59 5.57 0.13 3.58
CA GLU A 59 6.14 0.69 4.81
C GLU A 59 7.37 -0.08 5.28
N MET A 60 7.33 -1.42 5.26
CA MET A 60 8.48 -2.23 5.68
C MET A 60 9.66 -2.04 4.72
N VAL A 61 9.41 -1.92 3.42
CA VAL A 61 10.49 -1.65 2.47
C VAL A 61 11.10 -0.27 2.68
N GLU A 62 10.29 0.75 2.90
CA GLU A 62 10.77 2.10 3.21
C GLU A 62 11.56 2.11 4.53
N LYS A 63 10.99 1.54 5.60
CA LYS A 63 11.61 1.50 6.94
C LYS A 63 12.99 0.85 6.99
N TYR A 64 13.18 -0.29 6.29
CA TYR A 64 14.43 -1.06 6.39
C TYR A 64 15.42 -0.81 5.26
N PHE A 65 14.96 -0.25 4.12
CA PHE A 65 15.80 -0.10 2.93
C PHE A 65 15.95 1.33 2.44
N ASP A 66 15.18 2.29 2.95
CA ASP A 66 15.46 3.72 2.75
C ASP A 66 16.32 4.23 3.90
N GLN A 67 17.60 4.45 3.60
CA GLN A 67 18.62 4.78 4.59
C GLN A 67 18.53 6.21 5.15
N GLU A 68 17.50 6.99 4.82
CA GLU A 68 17.38 8.38 5.26
C GLU A 68 16.81 8.54 6.68
N GLN A 69 16.12 7.54 7.24
CA GLN A 69 15.56 7.66 8.61
C GLN A 69 16.51 7.20 9.73
N MET A 70 17.68 6.65 9.39
CA MET A 70 18.63 6.09 10.37
C MET A 70 19.74 7.07 10.77
N LEU A 71 19.97 8.14 10.01
CA LEU A 71 21.03 9.12 10.28
C LEU A 71 20.66 10.16 11.36
N ASP A 72 19.39 10.27 11.75
CA ASP A 72 18.93 11.22 12.78
C ASP A 72 18.99 10.65 14.21
N LEU A 73 19.32 9.36 14.38
CA LEU A 73 19.37 8.71 15.70
C LEU A 73 20.78 8.67 16.32
N ASP A 74 21.82 9.01 15.56
CA ASP A 74 23.21 9.02 16.03
C ASP A 74 23.59 10.34 16.75
N GLU A 75 22.73 11.37 16.72
CA GLU A 75 22.97 12.65 17.45
C GLU A 75 22.65 12.59 18.95
N PHE A 76 22.03 11.50 19.45
CA PHE A 76 21.65 11.35 20.86
C PHE A 76 22.59 10.43 21.66
N SER A 77 23.91 10.53 21.43
CA SER A 77 24.89 9.95 22.36
C SER A 77 25.44 11.03 23.30
N PRO A 78 24.83 11.30 24.46
CA PRO A 78 25.49 12.06 25.50
C PRO A 78 26.68 11.26 26.02
N ASN A 79 27.82 11.95 26.08
CA ASN A 79 29.12 11.48 26.59
C ASN A 79 29.01 10.94 28.03
#